data_AF-A0A972K9J4-F1
#
_entry.id   AF-A0A972K9J4-F1
#
_cell.length_a   1.000
_cell.length_b   1.000
_cell.length_c   1.000
_cell.angle_alpha   90.00
_cell.angle_beta   90.00
_cell.angle_gamma   90.00
#
_symmetry.space_group_name_H-M   'P 1'
#
loop_
_entity.id
_entity.type
_entity.pdbx_description
1 polymer ?
#
loop_
_entity_poly.entity_id
_entity_poly.type
_entity_poly.pdbx_seq_one_letter_code
_entity_poly.pdbx_strand_id
1 'polypeptide(L)' 'MADSVLIITGEASGELYGSLLAEELKRLYPEVDIYGVGGEKMEQSGVELIGTVTGA' A
#
# COMPACT_ATOMS: atom_id res chain seq x y z
N MET A 1 8.70 -17.24 7.48
CA MET A 1 7.61 -16.26 7.73
C MET A 1 7.90 -15.10 6.80
N ALA A 2 6.91 -14.69 6.01
CA ALA A 2 7.01 -13.46 5.23
C ALA A 2 7.05 -12.26 6.18
N ASP A 3 7.84 -11.25 5.85
CA ASP A 3 7.78 -9.97 6.55
C ASP A 3 6.46 -9.28 6.20
N SER A 4 5.87 -8.57 7.17
CA SER A 4 4.60 -7.86 6.96
C SER A 4 4.77 -6.37 7.19
N VAL A 5 4.24 -5.57 6.28
CA VAL A 5 4.29 -4.10 6.31
C VAL A 5 2.87 -3.54 6.25
N LEU A 6 2.58 -2.53 7.08
CA LEU A 6 1.33 -1.78 7.05
C LEU A 6 1.59 -0.35 6.59
N ILE A 7 0.94 0.09 5.51
CA ILE A 7 1.03 1.43 4.94
C ILE A 7 -0.28 2.18 5.17
N ILE A 8 -0.27 3.23 5.99
CA ILE A 8 -1.46 4.05 6.27
C ILE A 8 -1.27 5.41 5.62
N THR A 9 -2.21 5.79 4.75
CA THR A 9 -2.28 7.10 4.11
C THR A 9 -3.52 7.83 4.62
N GLY A 10 -3.45 9.16 4.71
CA GLY A 10 -4.55 10.00 5.21
C GLY A 10 -5.20 10.89 4.15
N GLU A 11 -4.63 10.95 2.95
CA GLU A 11 -5.02 11.85 1.86
C GLU A 11 -4.70 11.19 0.50
N ALA A 12 -5.36 11.62 -0.57
CA ALA A 12 -5.13 11.09 -1.93
C ALA A 12 -3.68 11.28 -2.42
N SER A 13 -2.98 12.32 -1.96
CA SER A 13 -1.55 12.52 -2.23
C SER A 13 -0.71 11.39 -1.63
N GLY A 14 -1.07 10.93 -0.43
CA GLY A 14 -0.41 9.83 0.27
C GLY A 14 -0.59 8.49 -0.43
N GLU A 15 -1.72 8.27 -1.09
CA GLU A 15 -2.01 7.04 -1.85
C GLU A 15 -0.97 6.81 -2.96
N LEU A 16 -0.61 7.86 -3.70
CA LEU A 16 0.41 7.76 -4.75
C LEU A 16 1.78 7.34 -4.19
N TYR A 17 2.20 7.94 -3.08
CA TYR A 17 3.47 7.56 -2.46
C TYR A 17 3.40 6.16 -1.84
N GLY A 18 2.27 5.80 -1.25
CA GLY A 18 2.01 4.46 -0.73
C GLY A 18 2.11 3.39 -1.80
N SER A 19 1.58 3.66 -3.01
CA SER A 19 1.64 2.70 -4.11
C SER A 19 3.07 2.52 -4.63
N LEU A 20 3.81 3.61 -4.83
CA LEU A 20 5.20 3.56 -5.28
C LEU A 20 6.10 2.84 -4.27
N LEU A 21 5.88 3.06 -2.98
CA LEU A 21 6.59 2.34 -1.92
C LEU A 21 6.28 0.84 -1.94
N ALA A 22 5.01 0.46 -2.13
CA ALA A 22 4.61 -0.94 -2.19
C ALA A 22 5.23 -1.67 -3.40
N GLU A 23 5.29 -1.03 -4.57
CA GLU A 23 5.95 -1.58 -5.76
C GLU A 23 7.43 -1.88 -5.50
N GLU A 24 8.16 -0.92 -4.94
CA GLU A 24 9.59 -1.10 -4.65
C GLU A 24 9.83 -2.12 -3.53
N LEU A 25 8.95 -2.17 -2.52
CA LEU A 25 9.01 -3.20 -1.48
C LEU A 25 8.82 -4.60 -2.06
N LYS A 26 7.81 -4.82 -2.92
CA LYS A 26 7.63 -6.12 -3.58
C LYS A 26 8.78 -6.44 -4.53
N ARG A 27 9.39 -5.44 -5.17
CA ARG A 27 10.57 -5.66 -6.04
C ARG A 27 11.79 -6.15 -5.25
N LEU A 28 12.03 -5.59 -4.07
CA LEU A 28 13.16 -5.96 -3.20
C LEU A 28 12.89 -7.20 -2.35
N TYR A 29 11.64 -7.38 -1.94
CA TYR A 29 11.17 -8.45 -1.07
C TYR A 29 9.90 -9.08 -1.68
N PRO A 30 10.04 -9.99 -2.66
CA PRO A 30 8.89 -10.54 -3.39
C PRO A 30 7.88 -11.29 -2.52
N GLU A 31 8.31 -11.76 -1.35
CA GLU A 31 7.46 -12.50 -0.40
C GLU A 31 6.87 -11.58 0.69
N VAL A 32 7.08 -10.26 0.65
CA VAL A 32 6.53 -9.34 1.67
C VAL A 32 5.01 -9.22 1.53
N ASP A 33 4.32 -9.37 2.66
CA ASP A 33 2.89 -9.08 2.76
C ASP A 33 2.70 -7.60 3.05
N ILE A 34 1.94 -6.90 2.21
CA ILE A 34 1.69 -5.46 2.35
C ILE A 34 0.21 -5.23 2.56
N TYR A 35 -0.12 -4.62 3.69
CA TYR A 35 -1.47 -4.19 4.06
C TYR A 35 -1.55 -2.67 4.05
N GLY A 36 -2.74 -2.10 3.89
CA GLY A 36 -2.83 -0.65 3.98
C GLY A 36 -4.22 -0.01 4.09
N VAL A 37 -4.19 1.28 4.42
CA VAL A 37 -5.34 2.18 4.36
C VAL A 37 -5.05 3.26 3.32
N GLY A 38 -5.87 3.31 2.27
CA GLY A 38 -5.59 4.14 1.10
C GLY A 38 -6.68 4.08 0.04
N GLY A 39 -6.27 4.07 -1.23
CA GLY A 39 -7.16 4.01 -2.40
C GLY A 39 -6.64 3.08 -3.49
N GLU A 40 -7.29 3.14 -4.66
CA GLU A 40 -7.14 2.17 -5.76
C GLU A 40 -5.69 1.99 -6.26
N LYS A 41 -4.86 3.04 -6.27
CA LYS A 41 -3.46 2.93 -6.70
C LYS A 41 -2.66 2.01 -5.79
N MET A 42 -2.91 2.06 -4.47
CA MET A 42 -2.25 1.16 -3.52
C MET A 42 -2.67 -0.28 -3.76
N GLU A 43 -3.96 -0.54 -3.99
CA GLU A 43 -4.45 -1.87 -4.33
C GLU A 43 -3.78 -2.42 -5.61
N GLN A 44 -3.68 -1.60 -6.66
CA GLN A 44 -3.04 -1.97 -7.92
C GLN A 44 -1.54 -2.28 -7.78
N SER A 45 -0.84 -1.62 -6.84
CA SER A 45 0.56 -1.92 -6.50
C SER A 45 0.75 -3.19 -5.65
N GLY A 46 -0.34 -3.89 -5.33
CA GLY A 46 -0.31 -5.14 -4.59
C GLY A 46 -0.40 -4.97 -3.08
N VAL A 47 -0.91 -3.83 -2.60
CA VAL A 47 -1.31 -3.64 -1.20
C VAL A 47 -2.69 -4.26 -0.97
N GLU A 48 -2.84 -5.08 0.06
CA GLU A 48 -4.14 -5.51 0.53
C GLU A 48 -4.79 -4.40 1.36
N LEU A 49 -5.85 -3.78 0.83
CA LEU A 49 -6.54 -2.71 1.53
C LEU A 49 -7.40 -3.26 2.68
N ILE A 50 -7.13 -2.79 3.89
CA ILE A 50 -7.93 -3.06 5.10
C ILE A 50 -8.86 -1.89 5.44
N GLY A 51 -8.74 -0.77 4.74
CA GLY A 51 -9.62 0.39 4.86
C GLY A 51 -9.40 1.38 3.74
N THR A 52 -10.42 2.16 3.41
CA THR A 52 -10.35 3.19 2.36
C THR A 52 -10.42 4.58 2.98
N VAL A 53 -9.56 5.50 2.52
CA VAL A 53 -9.70 6.91 2.88
C VAL A 53 -10.81 7.50 2.02
N THR A 54 -11.99 7.75 2.60
CA THR A 54 -13.08 8.44 1.91
C THR A 54 -12.86 9.94 1.99
N GLY A 55 -12.55 10.57 0.86
CA GLY A 55 -12.28 12.00 0.80
C GLY A 55 -11.67 12.42 -0.53
N ALA A 56 -12.47 12.36 -1.60
CA ALA A 56 -12.30 13.18 -2.79
C ALA A 56 -13.48 14.15 -2.88
#